data_AF-A0A8H3YI01-F1
#
_entry.id   AF-A0A8H3YI01-F1
#
_cell.length_a   1.000
_cell.length_b   1.000
_cell.length_c   1.000
_cell.angle_alpha   90.00
_cell.angle_beta   90.00
_cell.angle_gamma   90.00
#
_symmetry.space_group_name_H-M   'P 1'
#
loop_
_entity.id
_entity.type
_entity.pdbx_description
1 polymer ?
#
loop_
_entity_poly.entity_id
_entity_poly.type
_entity_poly.pdbx_seq_one_letter_code
_entity_poly.pdbx_strand_id
1 'polypeptide(L)'
;MPRLASVTRPVLSVQHQARQFASSAVVRGSAGGEGAHHGEAGDSANTRESFMTPTWRNTAIATTLAIIIYSTFPSPPRIATSPSSDPSYTTSTASALPLFSRVLAQITPEAKTWTERNERHLELTKNAAEDRLLFQEAERPRIHRLRNPGIFESASPNCVTVGDTIDLSNLVVKGDQTLPAQVGSQK
;
A
#
# COMPACT_ATOMS: atom_id res chain seq x y z
N MET A 1 -34.45 21.69 -39.84
CA MET A 1 -35.09 20.96 -38.73
C MET A 1 -34.26 19.73 -38.38
N PRO A 2 -33.57 19.68 -37.24
CA PRO A 2 -32.82 18.49 -36.83
C PRO A 2 -33.66 17.55 -35.94
N ARG A 3 -33.65 16.25 -36.27
CA ARG A 3 -34.25 15.17 -35.46
C ARG A 3 -33.22 14.70 -34.41
N LEU A 4 -33.64 14.65 -33.14
CA LEU A 4 -32.88 14.10 -32.03
C LEU A 4 -32.91 12.56 -32.10
N ALA A 5 -31.74 11.91 -32.15
CA ALA A 5 -31.60 10.47 -32.01
C ALA A 5 -31.47 10.12 -30.52
N SER A 6 -32.37 9.29 -30.00
CA SER A 6 -32.33 8.75 -28.65
C SER A 6 -31.30 7.63 -28.54
N VAL A 7 -30.40 7.74 -27.56
CA VAL A 7 -29.39 6.73 -27.21
C VAL A 7 -29.94 5.85 -26.11
N THR A 8 -30.27 4.61 -26.43
CA THR A 8 -30.67 3.58 -25.46
C THR A 8 -29.44 2.75 -25.08
N ARG A 9 -29.03 2.77 -23.81
CA ARG A 9 -27.93 1.93 -23.29
C ARG A 9 -28.49 0.59 -22.81
N PRO A 10 -27.90 -0.57 -23.20
CA PRO A 10 -28.24 -1.85 -22.58
C PRO A 10 -27.54 -2.02 -21.23
N VAL A 11 -28.31 -2.45 -20.22
CA VAL A 11 -27.81 -2.87 -18.90
C VAL A 11 -27.45 -4.35 -18.99
N LEU A 12 -26.15 -4.66 -18.86
CA LEU A 12 -25.66 -6.03 -18.73
C LEU A 12 -25.81 -6.48 -17.27
N SER A 13 -26.79 -7.35 -17.03
CA SER A 13 -26.95 -8.12 -15.80
C SER A 13 -25.92 -9.25 -15.80
N VAL A 14 -24.99 -9.22 -14.84
CA VAL A 14 -23.99 -10.27 -14.62
C VAL A 14 -24.46 -11.13 -13.45
N GLN A 15 -25.11 -12.25 -13.74
CA GLN A 15 -25.41 -13.28 -12.73
C GLN A 15 -24.16 -14.11 -12.47
N HIS A 16 -23.57 -13.96 -11.28
CA HIS A 16 -22.57 -14.92 -10.78
C HIS A 16 -23.30 -16.14 -10.20
N GLN A 17 -23.38 -17.22 -10.98
CA GLN A 17 -23.67 -18.55 -10.43
C GLN A 17 -22.39 -19.11 -9.82
N ALA A 18 -22.32 -19.11 -8.49
CA ALA A 18 -21.30 -19.84 -7.75
C ALA A 18 -21.47 -21.34 -8.03
N ARG A 19 -20.49 -21.95 -8.71
CA ARG A 19 -20.38 -23.40 -8.85
C ARG A 19 -19.96 -23.98 -7.50
N GLN A 20 -20.93 -24.39 -6.70
CA GLN A 20 -20.69 -25.19 -5.51
C GLN A 20 -20.40 -26.64 -5.96
N PHE A 21 -19.14 -27.06 -5.86
CA PHE A 21 -18.80 -28.48 -5.92
C PHE A 21 -19.14 -29.11 -4.57
N ALA A 22 -20.38 -29.59 -4.45
CA ALA A 22 -20.78 -30.46 -3.36
C ALA A 22 -20.12 -31.84 -3.59
N SER A 23 -19.07 -32.15 -2.83
CA SER A 23 -18.53 -33.51 -2.75
C SER A 23 -19.46 -34.35 -1.87
N SER A 24 -20.31 -35.17 -2.48
CA SER A 24 -21.05 -36.20 -1.75
C SER A 24 -20.10 -37.36 -1.43
N ALA A 25 -19.76 -37.51 -0.14
CA ALA A 25 -19.20 -38.77 0.36
C ALA A 25 -20.35 -39.79 0.47
N VAL A 26 -20.25 -40.90 -0.26
CA VAL A 26 -21.17 -42.03 -0.15
C VAL A 26 -20.84 -42.78 1.14
N VAL A 27 -21.65 -42.59 2.18
CA VAL A 27 -21.68 -43.48 3.36
C VAL A 27 -22.58 -44.67 3.02
N ARG A 28 -21.99 -45.83 2.74
CA ARG A 28 -22.69 -47.12 2.78
C ARG A 28 -22.58 -47.66 4.20
N GLY A 29 -23.66 -47.55 4.98
CA GLY A 29 -23.88 -48.33 6.19
C GLY A 29 -25.32 -48.84 6.17
N SER A 30 -25.50 -50.13 5.95
CA SER A 30 -26.80 -50.79 6.05
C SER A 30 -26.83 -51.69 7.29
N ALA A 31 -27.87 -51.45 8.09
CA ALA A 31 -28.60 -52.34 8.98
C ALA A 31 -27.96 -52.85 10.28
N GLY A 32 -28.62 -52.48 11.39
CA GLY A 32 -28.74 -53.33 12.57
C GLY A 32 -29.05 -52.61 13.89
N GLY A 33 -30.31 -52.63 14.33
CA GLY A 33 -30.67 -52.72 15.76
C GLY A 33 -31.15 -51.45 16.46
N GLU A 34 -32.45 -51.40 16.76
CA GLU A 34 -33.08 -50.53 17.76
C GLU A 34 -32.51 -50.79 19.17
N GLY A 35 -32.32 -49.71 19.93
CA GLY A 35 -31.92 -49.78 21.34
C GLY A 35 -31.65 -48.39 21.92
N ALA A 36 -32.66 -47.79 22.54
CA ALA A 36 -32.55 -46.55 23.28
C ALA A 36 -31.80 -46.77 24.60
N HIS A 37 -30.68 -46.08 24.85
CA HIS A 37 -30.18 -45.81 26.21
C HIS A 37 -29.33 -44.53 26.25
N HIS A 38 -29.68 -43.65 27.19
CA HIS A 38 -28.89 -42.48 27.59
C HIS A 38 -27.58 -42.91 28.24
N GLY A 39 -26.48 -42.22 27.93
CA GLY A 39 -25.22 -42.42 28.63
C GLY A 39 -24.08 -41.55 28.11
N GLU A 40 -23.70 -40.58 28.93
CA GLU A 40 -22.31 -40.29 29.27
C GLU A 40 -21.45 -39.48 28.29
N ALA A 41 -21.19 -38.23 28.70
CA ALA A 41 -20.04 -37.44 28.27
C ALA A 41 -18.76 -38.13 28.77
N GLY A 42 -17.97 -38.68 27.86
CA GLY A 42 -16.69 -39.31 28.15
C GLY A 42 -15.78 -39.33 26.92
N ASP A 43 -14.55 -38.84 27.11
CA ASP A 43 -13.39 -38.95 26.23
C ASP A 43 -13.49 -38.34 24.82
N SER A 44 -13.10 -37.06 24.74
CA SER A 44 -12.24 -36.61 23.63
C SER A 44 -10.91 -37.35 23.73
N ALA A 45 -10.92 -38.63 23.37
CA ALA A 45 -9.75 -39.46 23.17
C ALA A 45 -8.84 -38.73 22.19
N ASN A 46 -7.71 -38.25 22.70
CA ASN A 46 -6.63 -37.70 21.89
C ASN A 46 -6.37 -38.65 20.71
N THR A 47 -6.74 -38.25 19.49
CA THR A 47 -6.34 -38.94 18.26
C THR A 47 -4.82 -38.99 18.30
N ARG A 48 -4.23 -40.17 18.53
CA ARG A 48 -2.77 -40.33 18.43
C ARG A 48 -2.39 -40.01 16.99
N GLU A 49 -1.93 -38.79 16.75
CA GLU A 49 -1.43 -38.25 15.49
C GLU A 49 -0.23 -39.11 15.04
N SER A 50 -0.50 -40.27 14.44
CA SER A 50 0.52 -41.17 13.94
C SER A 50 0.80 -40.83 12.48
N PHE A 51 2.07 -40.76 12.10
CA PHE A 51 2.50 -40.64 10.70
C PHE A 51 2.07 -41.82 9.81
N MET A 52 1.44 -42.85 10.41
CA MET A 52 0.87 -44.00 9.71
C MET A 52 -0.64 -43.91 9.50
N THR A 53 -1.26 -42.76 9.73
CA THR A 53 -2.64 -42.54 9.29
C THR A 53 -2.75 -42.68 7.76
N PRO A 54 -3.90 -43.12 7.21
CA PRO A 54 -4.07 -43.31 5.77
C PRO A 54 -3.74 -42.06 4.94
N THR A 55 -3.95 -40.88 5.50
CA THR A 55 -3.61 -39.59 4.88
C THR A 55 -2.10 -39.42 4.71
N TRP A 56 -1.30 -39.61 5.76
CA TRP A 56 0.16 -39.49 5.69
C TRP A 56 0.83 -40.59 4.85
N ARG A 57 0.28 -41.80 4.87
CA ARG A 57 0.73 -42.88 3.97
C ARG A 57 0.52 -42.50 2.51
N ASN A 58 -0.65 -41.96 2.18
CA ASN A 58 -0.97 -41.58 0.81
C ASN A 58 -0.11 -40.40 0.33
N THR A 59 0.20 -39.42 1.19
CA THR A 59 1.12 -38.32 0.83
C THR A 59 2.56 -38.79 0.64
N ALA A 60 3.05 -39.71 1.46
CA ALA A 60 4.38 -40.32 1.30
C ALA A 60 4.49 -41.15 0.00
N ILE A 61 3.44 -41.90 -0.35
CA ILE A 61 3.39 -42.63 -1.62
C ILE A 61 3.34 -41.64 -2.80
N ALA A 62 2.49 -40.61 -2.75
CA ALA A 62 2.38 -39.63 -3.83
C ALA A 62 3.70 -38.87 -4.08
N THR A 63 4.39 -38.48 -3.02
CA THR A 63 5.69 -37.77 -3.11
C THR A 63 6.78 -38.66 -3.67
N THR A 64 6.90 -39.91 -3.21
CA THR A 64 7.87 -40.87 -3.76
C THR A 64 7.59 -41.19 -5.24
N LEU A 65 6.32 -41.38 -5.61
CA LEU A 65 5.92 -41.58 -7.01
C LEU A 65 6.29 -40.38 -7.87
N ALA A 66 6.05 -39.15 -7.39
CA ALA A 66 6.41 -37.92 -8.10
C ALA A 66 7.92 -37.80 -8.35
N ILE A 67 8.77 -38.23 -7.40
CA ILE A 67 10.23 -38.21 -7.56
C ILE A 67 10.67 -39.24 -8.62
N ILE A 68 10.13 -40.46 -8.58
CA ILE A 68 10.45 -41.51 -9.55
C ILE A 68 10.02 -41.09 -10.96
N ILE A 69 8.79 -40.57 -11.07
CA ILE A 69 8.25 -39.96 -12.30
C ILE A 69 9.20 -38.87 -12.80
N TYR A 70 9.56 -37.91 -11.95
CA TYR A 70 10.46 -36.82 -12.32
C TYR A 70 11.83 -37.32 -12.83
N SER A 71 12.37 -38.39 -12.22
CA SER A 71 13.65 -38.97 -12.63
C SER A 71 13.61 -39.76 -13.95
N THR A 72 12.43 -40.23 -14.35
CA THR A 72 12.23 -41.07 -15.55
C THR A 72 11.75 -40.27 -16.76
N PHE A 73 11.23 -39.06 -16.57
CA PHE A 73 10.97 -38.15 -17.69
C PHE A 73 12.29 -37.59 -18.24
N PRO A 74 12.59 -37.77 -19.54
CA PRO A 74 13.78 -37.21 -20.15
C PRO A 74 13.78 -35.70 -19.96
N SER A 75 14.89 -35.18 -19.43
CA SER A 75 15.10 -33.75 -19.25
C SER A 75 14.73 -33.05 -20.55
N PRO A 76 13.89 -32.00 -20.51
CA PRO A 76 13.66 -31.19 -21.70
C PRO A 76 15.02 -30.75 -22.26
N PRO A 77 15.15 -30.63 -23.60
CA PRO A 77 16.37 -30.15 -24.20
C PRO A 77 16.79 -28.85 -23.52
N ARG A 78 18.10 -28.70 -23.26
CA ARG A 78 18.70 -27.51 -22.65
C ARG A 78 18.59 -26.32 -23.61
N ILE A 79 17.38 -25.89 -23.88
CA ILE A 79 17.10 -24.58 -24.47
C ILE A 79 17.42 -23.61 -23.35
N ALA A 80 18.27 -22.63 -23.63
CA ALA A 80 18.56 -21.58 -22.68
C ALA A 80 17.23 -20.89 -22.30
N THR A 81 16.70 -21.26 -21.14
CA THR A 81 15.54 -20.66 -20.49
C THR A 81 15.88 -19.33 -19.83
N SER A 82 17.13 -18.92 -19.91
CA SER A 82 17.52 -17.55 -19.59
C SER A 82 16.94 -16.64 -20.67
N PRO A 83 16.05 -15.70 -20.32
CA PRO A 83 15.62 -14.67 -21.25
C PRO A 83 16.87 -13.87 -21.63
N SER A 84 17.46 -14.13 -22.80
CA SER A 84 18.50 -13.26 -23.32
C SER A 84 17.88 -11.88 -23.53
N SER A 85 18.56 -10.82 -23.13
CA SER A 85 18.12 -9.42 -23.37
C SER A 85 17.96 -9.05 -24.85
N ASP A 86 18.26 -9.98 -25.76
CA ASP A 86 18.11 -9.79 -27.19
C ASP A 86 16.64 -9.94 -27.62
N PRO A 87 15.98 -8.88 -28.13
CA PRO A 87 14.56 -8.89 -28.50
C PRO A 87 14.23 -9.84 -29.66
N SER A 88 15.25 -10.32 -30.38
CA SER A 88 15.12 -11.27 -31.50
C SER A 88 14.94 -12.73 -31.07
N TYR A 89 15.22 -13.07 -29.81
CA TYR A 89 15.19 -14.45 -29.30
C TYR A 89 13.79 -14.93 -28.92
N THR A 90 12.88 -14.02 -28.55
CA THR A 90 11.55 -14.37 -28.02
C THR A 90 10.55 -14.80 -29.09
N THR A 91 10.72 -14.34 -30.33
CA THR A 91 9.78 -14.60 -31.43
C THR A 91 10.14 -15.82 -32.27
N SER A 92 11.43 -16.12 -32.42
CA SER A 92 11.93 -17.19 -33.30
C SER A 92 11.93 -18.58 -32.67
N THR A 93 11.88 -18.69 -31.34
CA THR A 93 11.96 -19.97 -30.61
C THR A 93 10.66 -20.38 -29.91
N ALA A 94 9.60 -19.56 -29.96
CA ALA A 94 8.35 -19.72 -29.20
C ALA A 94 7.65 -21.09 -29.33
N SER A 95 7.86 -21.81 -30.44
CA SER A 95 7.30 -23.16 -30.68
C SER A 95 8.09 -24.28 -30.00
N ALA A 96 9.34 -24.04 -29.61
CA ALA A 96 10.22 -25.03 -28.97
C ALA A 96 10.20 -24.97 -27.44
N LEU A 97 9.58 -23.95 -26.84
CA LEU A 97 9.49 -23.82 -25.38
C LEU A 97 8.39 -24.71 -24.78
N PRO A 98 8.57 -25.19 -23.52
CA PRO A 98 7.50 -25.88 -22.80
C PRO A 98 6.25 -25.00 -22.66
N LEU A 99 5.07 -25.63 -22.60
CA LEU A 99 3.76 -24.94 -22.62
C LEU A 99 3.67 -23.77 -21.64
N PHE A 100 4.18 -23.93 -20.42
CA PHE A 100 4.18 -22.87 -19.41
C PHE A 100 5.02 -21.66 -19.83
N SER A 101 6.23 -21.89 -20.34
CA SER A 101 7.10 -20.83 -20.81
C SER A 101 6.53 -20.14 -22.07
N ARG A 102 5.75 -20.84 -22.88
CA ARG A 102 5.02 -20.25 -24.02
C ARG A 102 3.93 -19.30 -23.56
N VAL A 103 3.14 -19.69 -22.55
CA VAL A 103 2.13 -18.80 -21.95
C VAL A 103 2.80 -17.58 -21.34
N LEU A 104 3.92 -17.77 -20.63
CA LEU A 104 4.71 -16.66 -20.09
C LEU A 104 5.21 -15.72 -21.19
N ALA A 105 5.72 -16.25 -22.31
CA ALA A 105 6.17 -15.43 -23.43
C ALA A 105 5.03 -14.60 -24.06
N GLN A 106 3.78 -15.09 -24.03
CA GLN A 106 2.62 -14.36 -24.56
C GLN A 106 2.17 -13.20 -23.65
N ILE A 107 2.31 -13.36 -22.33
CA ILE A 107 1.89 -12.33 -21.36
C ILE A 107 3.03 -11.36 -21.02
N THR A 108 4.29 -11.77 -21.22
CA THR A 108 5.45 -10.95 -20.91
C THR A 108 5.60 -9.88 -21.99
N PRO A 109 5.68 -8.59 -21.63
CA PRO A 109 5.83 -7.55 -22.62
C PRO A 109 7.24 -7.55 -23.21
N GLU A 110 7.40 -6.96 -24.40
CA GLU A 110 8.68 -6.90 -25.12
C GLU A 110 9.81 -6.34 -24.25
N ALA A 111 11.03 -6.87 -24.41
CA ALA A 111 12.22 -6.46 -23.67
C ALA A 111 12.46 -4.94 -23.68
N LYS A 112 12.16 -4.28 -24.80
CA LYS A 112 12.25 -2.82 -24.96
C LYS A 112 11.36 -2.05 -23.97
N THR A 113 10.17 -2.58 -23.66
CA THR A 113 9.28 -1.94 -22.69
C THR A 113 9.79 -2.08 -21.26
N TRP A 114 10.58 -3.11 -20.97
CA TRP A 114 11.22 -3.28 -19.67
C TRP A 114 12.38 -2.30 -19.50
N THR A 115 13.20 -2.10 -20.54
CA THR A 115 14.29 -1.11 -20.50
C THR A 115 13.74 0.30 -20.29
N GLU A 116 12.69 0.68 -21.02
CA GLU A 116 12.04 1.99 -20.87
C GLU A 116 11.46 2.20 -19.46
N ARG A 117 10.79 1.18 -18.89
CA ARG A 117 10.27 1.25 -17.51
C ARG A 117 11.39 1.37 -16.48
N ASN A 118 12.48 0.63 -16.67
CA ASN A 118 13.63 0.68 -15.77
C ASN A 118 14.33 2.04 -15.81
N GLU A 119 14.48 2.60 -17.01
CA GLU A 119 15.03 3.96 -17.21
C GLU A 119 14.15 5.01 -16.54
N ARG A 120 12.84 4.94 -16.74
CA ARG A 120 11.88 5.83 -16.06
C ARG A 120 11.94 5.70 -14.54
N HIS A 121 12.08 4.47 -14.01
CA HIS A 121 12.21 4.26 -12.56
C HIS A 121 13.52 4.84 -12.02
N LEU A 122 14.62 4.71 -12.78
CA LEU A 122 15.91 5.30 -12.44
C LEU A 122 15.79 6.83 -12.38
N GLU A 123 15.13 7.45 -13.36
CA GLU A 123 14.88 8.89 -13.39
C GLU A 123 14.05 9.36 -12.19
N LEU A 124 12.94 8.68 -11.88
CA LEU A 124 12.11 9.02 -10.72
C LEU A 124 12.87 8.87 -9.40
N THR A 125 13.71 7.84 -9.28
CA THR A 125 14.54 7.63 -8.09
C THR A 125 15.59 8.73 -7.94
N LYS A 126 16.18 9.16 -9.06
CA LYS A 126 17.12 10.27 -9.08
C LYS A 126 16.46 11.57 -8.63
N ASN A 127 15.29 11.92 -9.19
CA ASN A 127 14.55 13.12 -8.80
C ASN A 127 14.17 13.09 -7.32
N ALA A 128 13.70 11.95 -6.80
CA ALA A 128 13.38 11.81 -5.38
C ALA A 128 14.62 11.96 -4.47
N ALA A 129 15.79 11.53 -4.94
CA ALA A 129 17.05 11.73 -4.22
C ALA A 129 17.50 13.19 -4.21
N GLU A 130 17.34 13.90 -5.34
CA GLU A 130 17.61 15.33 -5.46
C GLU A 130 16.68 16.16 -4.56
N ASP A 131 15.37 15.86 -4.57
CA ASP A 131 14.40 16.48 -3.67
C ASP A 131 14.78 16.25 -2.19
N ARG A 132 15.19 15.02 -1.86
CA ARG A 132 15.63 14.70 -0.50
C ARG A 132 16.87 15.49 -0.10
N LEU A 133 17.84 15.67 -1.01
CA LEU A 133 19.03 16.48 -0.77
C LEU A 133 18.66 17.94 -0.53
N LEU A 134 17.75 18.50 -1.35
CA LEU A 134 17.25 19.86 -1.21
C LEU A 134 16.60 20.10 0.17
N PHE A 135 15.77 19.17 0.63
CA PHE A 135 15.11 19.29 1.93
C PHE A 135 16.00 18.95 3.13
N GLN A 136 17.08 18.18 2.92
CA GLN A 136 18.07 17.91 3.97
C GLN A 136 18.99 19.11 4.20
N GLU A 137 19.36 19.83 3.15
CA GLU A 137 20.16 21.05 3.25
C GLU A 137 19.34 22.27 3.69
N ALA A 138 18.03 22.25 3.47
CA ALA A 138 17.15 23.30 3.96
C ALA A 138 17.12 23.32 5.50
N GLU A 139 17.77 24.32 6.10
CA GLU A 139 17.62 24.61 7.52
C GLU A 139 16.15 24.95 7.80
N ARG A 140 15.57 24.37 8.87
CA ARG A 140 14.24 24.78 9.33
C ARG A 140 14.30 26.29 9.60
N PRO A 141 13.34 27.09 9.07
CA PRO A 141 13.33 28.51 9.35
C PRO A 141 13.32 28.72 10.87
N ARG A 142 14.23 29.56 11.35
CA ARG A 142 14.37 29.82 12.79
C ARG A 142 13.05 30.38 13.32
N ILE A 143 12.32 29.56 14.07
CA ILE A 143 11.06 30.00 14.69
C ILE A 143 11.40 30.94 15.84
N HIS A 144 11.22 32.24 15.61
CA HIS A 144 11.25 33.23 16.67
C HIS A 144 9.97 33.10 17.50
N ARG A 145 10.08 32.41 18.64
CA ARG A 145 9.01 32.41 19.64
C ARG A 145 8.99 33.78 20.29
N LEU A 146 8.04 34.62 19.89
CA LEU A 146 7.78 35.85 20.62
C LEU A 146 7.28 35.52 22.02
N ARG A 147 7.80 36.22 23.02
CA ARG A 147 7.29 36.13 24.40
C ARG A 147 5.84 36.58 24.50
N ASN A 148 5.42 37.50 23.65
CA ASN A 148 4.06 38.01 23.58
C ASN A 148 3.57 38.04 22.12
N PRO A 149 2.75 37.07 21.67
CA PRO A 149 2.21 37.05 20.31
C PRO A 149 1.16 38.15 20.09
N GLY A 150 0.54 38.69 21.15
CA GLY A 150 -0.48 39.73 21.06
C GLY A 150 0.02 41.08 20.55
N ILE A 151 1.35 41.29 20.50
CA ILE A 151 1.94 42.53 19.97
C ILE A 151 1.66 42.67 18.47
N PHE A 152 1.60 41.55 17.72
CA PHE A 152 1.25 41.58 16.29
C PHE A 152 -0.15 42.12 16.04
N GLU A 153 -1.10 41.75 16.90
CA GLU A 153 -2.48 42.22 16.80
C GLU A 153 -2.55 43.73 17.14
N SER A 154 -1.86 44.17 18.19
CA SER A 154 -1.83 45.59 18.59
C SER A 154 -1.11 46.53 17.61
N ALA A 155 -0.25 45.99 16.74
CA ALA A 155 0.47 46.79 15.75
C ALA A 155 -0.39 47.13 14.51
N SER A 156 -1.52 46.44 14.34
CA SER A 156 -2.45 46.72 13.24
C SER A 156 -3.30 47.94 13.59
N PRO A 157 -3.31 49.00 12.74
CA PRO A 157 -4.19 50.15 12.93
C PRO A 157 -5.68 49.78 13.01
N ASN A 158 -6.06 48.61 12.46
CA ASN A 158 -7.45 48.15 12.38
C ASN A 158 -7.85 47.20 13.54
N CYS A 159 -6.93 46.82 14.43
CA CYS A 159 -7.21 45.92 15.54
C CYS A 159 -7.10 46.60 16.93
N VAL A 160 -6.96 47.92 16.94
CA VAL A 160 -7.02 48.72 18.17
C VAL A 160 -8.50 48.88 18.56
N THR A 161 -8.87 48.37 19.74
CA THR A 161 -10.23 48.59 20.26
C THR A 161 -10.44 50.07 20.57
N VAL A 162 -11.65 50.56 20.33
CA VAL A 162 -12.00 51.95 20.67
C VAL A 162 -11.77 52.17 22.17
N GLY A 163 -10.93 53.15 22.50
CA GLY A 163 -10.57 53.49 23.89
C GLY A 163 -9.29 52.85 24.44
N ASP A 164 -8.58 52.03 23.68
CA ASP A 164 -7.30 51.44 24.12
C ASP A 164 -6.15 52.46 24.09
N THR A 165 -6.13 53.32 23.06
CA THR A 165 -5.20 54.44 22.96
C THR A 165 -5.87 55.73 23.39
N ILE A 166 -5.34 56.37 24.43
CA ILE A 166 -5.78 57.70 24.86
C ILE A 166 -4.97 58.73 24.09
N ASP A 167 -5.64 59.63 23.37
CA ASP A 167 -4.98 60.79 22.77
C ASP A 167 -4.56 61.77 23.88
N LEU A 168 -3.24 61.88 24.09
CA LEU A 168 -2.64 62.77 25.08
C LEU A 168 -2.11 64.07 24.46
N SER A 169 -2.41 64.35 23.20
CA SER A 169 -1.90 65.54 22.48
C SER A 169 -2.27 66.87 23.13
N ASN A 170 -3.38 66.92 23.87
CA ASN A 170 -3.89 68.11 24.57
C ASN A 170 -3.76 68.02 26.10
N LEU A 171 -2.91 67.14 26.62
CA LEU A 171 -2.74 66.99 28.06
C LEU A 171 -1.92 68.16 28.64
N VAL A 172 -2.59 69.12 29.26
CA VAL A 172 -1.95 70.16 30.07
C VAL A 172 -1.70 69.58 31.47
N VAL A 173 -0.49 69.07 31.69
CA VAL A 173 -0.06 68.64 33.03
C VAL A 173 0.11 69.88 33.88
N LYS A 174 -0.76 70.03 34.90
CA LYS A 174 -0.57 71.07 35.92
C LYS A 174 0.63 70.66 36.77
N GLY A 175 1.79 71.23 36.48
CA GLY A 175 2.96 71.07 37.32
C GLY A 175 2.67 71.60 38.72
N ASP A 176 2.99 70.80 39.74
CA ASP A 176 3.09 71.30 41.10
C ASP A 176 4.20 72.36 41.10
N GLN A 177 3.83 73.61 41.40
CA GLN A 177 4.80 74.66 41.70
C GLN A 177 5.59 74.24 42.93
N THR A 178 6.72 73.56 42.71
CA THR A 178 7.76 73.34 43.70
C THR A 178 9.06 73.95 43.19
N LEU A 179 9.18 75.25 43.52
CA LEU A 179 10.39 76.03 43.80
C LEU A 179 11.53 76.08 42.76
N PRO A 180 12.02 77.29 42.41
CA PRO A 180 13.15 77.43 41.49
C PRO A 180 14.43 76.88 42.13
N ALA A 181 14.96 75.79 41.56
CA ALA A 181 16.35 75.39 41.78
C ALA A 181 17.26 76.48 41.21
N GLN A 182 17.91 77.20 42.12
CA GLN A 182 18.95 78.18 41.87
C GLN A 182 20.01 77.63 40.90
N VAL A 183 20.15 78.27 39.75
CA VAL A 183 21.31 78.17 38.86
C VAL A 183 22.43 79.00 39.50
N GLY A 184 23.35 78.35 40.21
CA GLY A 184 24.74 78.80 40.30
C GLY A 184 25.52 77.98 39.25
N SER A 185 26.03 78.52 38.14
CA SER A 185 26.95 79.66 38.01
C SER A 185 28.07 79.60 39.04
N GLN A 186 29.10 78.81 38.75
CA GLN A 186 30.50 79.18 38.96
C GLN A 186 31.39 78.50 37.91
N LYS A 187 32.48 79.22 37.65
CA LYS A 187 33.44 79.16 36.54
C LYS A 187 34.18 77.84 36.38
#